data_AF-A0AAD4QJQ9-F1
#
_entry.id   AF-A0AAD4QJQ9-F1
#
_cell.length_a   1.000
_cell.length_b   1.000
_cell.length_c   1.000
_cell.angle_alpha   90.00
_cell.angle_beta   90.00
_cell.angle_gamma   90.00
#
_symmetry.space_group_name_H-M   'P 1'
#
loop_
_entity.id
_entity.type
_entity.pdbx_description
1 polymer ?
#
loop_
_entity_poly.entity_id
_entity_poly.type
_entity_poly.pdbx_seq_one_letter_code
_entity_poly.pdbx_strand_id
1 'polypeptide(L)'
;MPNPSTPPNSRDPHPGTTLSQTTPLKRDFPGSEHHNSAPYQKASSRYKNMTFDASEKFVGPMPVHTFLAEFLPKARESRPTNQILFTHSTVSKNENEFATIETSGLCPKLKFVNTTSSPDGEYRLKPDISIYSNLPNHSYWHEHSAGSKKAKLLNWRAVDLWVENKGKDEDIFLSLEEMRKDENNLESHIQWTQAAYKTCGQLIAYASALHRAQFRIFSFSVVLFGDTGRTGFFWRFNFLSDVDRGFDTTVTSVPDDEAEAAICKLKTYEGLEKVRKADLHKLLVRDDHAIDGELRSFITPGAVWYTESLFGRSTFGYIAYEVASANLVYVKDFWRTNLPSIQKEGDIYRELHAAQVAHIAKFGMAGDVPLSPKDSNVALFTPQRTRTQDYLQGSEGGHNWCPGRPSAPEYIQIDSAI
;
A
#
# COMPACT_ATOMS: atom_id res chain seq x y z
N MET A 1 24.37 -39.43 -19.57
CA MET A 1 23.26 -38.53 -19.19
C MET A 1 23.44 -37.24 -19.96
N PRO A 2 22.41 -36.69 -20.62
CA PRO A 2 22.56 -35.42 -21.33
C PRO A 2 22.71 -34.29 -20.30
N ASN A 3 23.70 -33.43 -20.50
CA ASN A 3 23.90 -32.24 -19.67
C ASN A 3 22.67 -31.32 -19.74
N PRO A 4 22.22 -30.72 -18.64
CA PRO A 4 21.17 -29.72 -18.68
C PRO A 4 21.66 -28.51 -19.50
N SER A 5 20.99 -28.23 -20.62
CA SER A 5 21.19 -27.00 -21.39
C SER A 5 20.20 -25.94 -20.90
N THR A 6 20.70 -24.75 -20.59
CA THR A 6 19.89 -23.55 -20.35
C THR A 6 18.93 -23.35 -21.54
N PRO A 7 17.63 -23.10 -21.31
CA PRO A 7 16.72 -22.75 -22.39
C PRO A 7 17.26 -21.53 -23.15
N PRO A 8 17.07 -21.44 -24.48
CA PRO A 8 17.43 -20.23 -25.21
C PRO A 8 16.69 -19.04 -24.60
N ASN A 9 17.39 -17.91 -24.41
CA ASN A 9 16.80 -16.64 -23.99
C ASN A 9 15.53 -16.38 -24.81
N SER A 10 14.45 -15.95 -24.15
CA SER A 10 13.24 -15.55 -24.86
C SER A 10 13.63 -14.53 -25.92
N ARG A 11 13.35 -14.84 -27.19
CA ARG A 11 13.52 -13.89 -28.28
C ARG A 11 12.76 -12.61 -27.94
N ASP A 12 13.33 -11.46 -28.28
CA ASP A 12 12.69 -10.16 -28.15
C ASP A 12 11.24 -10.25 -28.66
N PRO A 13 10.25 -9.69 -27.93
CA PRO A 13 8.86 -9.81 -28.31
C PRO A 13 8.66 -9.20 -29.70
N HIS A 14 8.05 -9.97 -30.60
CA HIS A 14 7.55 -9.44 -31.86
C HIS A 14 6.58 -8.28 -31.58
N PRO A 15 6.69 -7.15 -32.31
CA PRO A 15 5.79 -6.01 -32.17
C PRO A 15 4.41 -6.45 -32.69
N GLY A 16 3.53 -6.88 -31.78
CA GLY A 16 2.23 -7.43 -32.14
C GLY A 16 1.74 -8.58 -31.26
N THR A 17 2.51 -9.01 -30.26
CA THR A 17 2.01 -10.00 -29.29
C THR A 17 1.10 -9.31 -28.28
N THR A 18 -0.20 -9.62 -28.34
CA THR A 18 -1.23 -9.18 -27.40
C THR A 18 -0.75 -9.30 -25.95
N LEU A 19 -0.72 -8.15 -25.27
CA LEU A 19 -0.42 -7.98 -23.86
C LEU A 19 -1.28 -8.93 -23.01
N SER A 20 -0.66 -9.61 -22.03
CA SER A 20 -1.38 -10.46 -21.08
C SER A 20 -2.47 -9.66 -20.37
N GLN A 21 -3.74 -9.97 -20.64
CA GLN A 21 -4.89 -9.29 -20.03
C GLN A 21 -5.07 -9.57 -18.53
N THR A 22 -4.33 -10.53 -17.97
CA THR A 22 -4.60 -11.07 -16.62
C THR A 22 -3.55 -10.72 -15.57
N THR A 23 -2.34 -10.34 -15.99
CA THR A 23 -1.22 -10.10 -15.06
C THR A 23 -0.75 -8.65 -15.17
N PRO A 24 -0.81 -7.85 -14.09
CA PRO A 24 -0.22 -6.51 -14.10
C PRO A 24 1.24 -6.58 -14.50
N LEU A 25 1.59 -5.98 -15.64
CA LEU A 25 2.97 -5.89 -16.09
C LEU A 25 3.68 -4.80 -15.27
N LYS A 26 4.94 -5.09 -14.90
CA LYS A 26 5.91 -4.16 -14.32
C LYS A 26 7.05 -4.05 -15.33
N ARG A 27 7.58 -2.84 -15.55
CA ARG A 27 8.85 -2.68 -16.26
C ARG A 27 9.99 -2.69 -15.24
N ASP A 28 10.99 -3.52 -15.48
CA ASP A 28 12.23 -3.48 -14.71
C ASP A 28 13.10 -2.36 -15.26
N PHE A 29 13.43 -1.38 -14.42
CA PHE A 29 14.25 -0.24 -14.82
C PHE A 29 15.61 -0.29 -14.12
N PRO A 30 16.69 0.19 -14.78
CA PRO A 30 17.97 0.40 -14.13
C PRO A 30 17.79 1.46 -13.03
N GLY A 31 17.73 1.02 -11.78
CA GLY A 31 17.65 1.90 -10.61
C GLY A 31 16.88 1.29 -9.45
N SER A 32 15.93 0.42 -9.77
CA SER A 32 14.85 0.02 -8.87
C SER A 32 15.11 -1.25 -8.05
N GLU A 33 16.26 -1.89 -8.28
CA GLU A 33 16.66 -3.13 -7.59
C GLU A 33 17.49 -2.80 -6.34
N HIS A 34 17.30 -3.55 -5.26
CA HIS A 34 17.97 -3.32 -3.97
C HIS A 34 19.51 -3.43 -4.05
N HIS A 35 20.02 -4.14 -5.06
CA HIS A 35 21.46 -4.34 -5.29
C HIS A 35 22.01 -3.55 -6.49
N ASN A 36 21.34 -2.47 -6.91
CA ASN A 36 21.81 -1.70 -8.04
C ASN A 36 22.98 -0.76 -7.69
N SER A 37 23.94 -0.68 -8.61
CA SER A 37 25.06 0.27 -8.61
C SER A 37 24.72 1.64 -9.20
N ALA A 38 23.56 1.80 -9.85
CA ALA A 38 23.14 3.07 -10.44
C ALA A 38 22.76 4.11 -9.35
N PRO A 39 23.07 5.40 -9.57
CA PRO A 39 22.74 6.45 -8.62
C PRO A 39 21.23 6.57 -8.45
N TYR A 40 20.82 6.96 -7.23
CA TYR A 40 19.41 7.18 -6.89
C TYR A 40 18.78 8.17 -7.87
N GLN A 41 17.67 7.79 -8.51
CA GLN A 41 17.01 8.64 -9.49
C GLN A 41 16.40 9.89 -8.83
N LYS A 42 16.41 11.02 -9.54
CA LYS A 42 15.71 12.24 -9.10
C LYS A 42 14.21 11.94 -8.92
N ALA A 43 13.57 12.59 -7.94
CA ALA A 43 12.14 12.39 -7.64
C ALA A 43 11.24 12.56 -8.88
N SER A 44 11.55 13.52 -9.76
CA SER A 44 10.81 13.72 -11.01
C SER A 44 10.88 12.51 -11.97
N SER A 45 12.03 11.84 -12.06
CA SER A 45 12.18 10.62 -12.87
C SER A 45 11.49 9.43 -12.20
N ARG A 46 11.59 9.32 -10.86
CA ARG A 46 10.92 8.28 -10.08
C ARG A 46 9.40 8.35 -10.21
N TYR A 47 8.83 9.54 -10.08
CA TYR A 47 7.39 9.76 -10.24
C TYR A 47 6.93 9.38 -11.63
N LYS A 48 7.74 9.64 -12.67
CA LYS A 48 7.36 9.25 -14.02
C LYS A 48 7.17 7.74 -14.18
N ASN A 49 8.07 6.95 -13.58
CA ASN A 49 8.01 5.50 -13.63
C ASN A 49 6.84 4.96 -12.79
N MET A 50 6.62 5.54 -11.60
CA MET A 50 5.51 5.16 -10.73
C MET A 50 4.16 5.42 -11.39
N THR A 51 3.98 6.58 -12.03
CA THR A 51 2.75 6.88 -12.77
C THR A 51 2.54 5.91 -13.93
N PHE A 52 3.61 5.60 -14.68
CA PHE A 52 3.54 4.63 -15.78
C PHE A 52 3.09 3.25 -15.29
N ASP A 53 3.68 2.76 -14.19
CA ASP A 53 3.32 1.48 -13.60
C ASP A 53 1.87 1.43 -13.11
N ALA A 54 1.30 2.57 -12.74
CA ALA A 54 -0.09 2.70 -12.30
C ALA A 54 -1.08 2.88 -13.45
N SER A 55 -0.61 3.31 -14.62
CA SER A 55 -1.46 3.44 -15.80
C SER A 55 -2.19 2.12 -16.08
N GLU A 56 -3.44 2.23 -16.54
CA GLU A 56 -4.33 1.08 -16.78
C GLU A 56 -4.73 0.29 -15.52
N LYS A 57 -4.33 0.71 -14.32
CA LYS A 57 -4.68 0.02 -13.06
C LYS A 57 -5.62 0.83 -12.18
N PHE A 58 -5.99 2.03 -12.61
CA PHE A 58 -7.01 2.84 -11.95
C PHE A 58 -8.42 2.34 -12.25
N VAL A 59 -9.27 2.38 -11.24
CA VAL A 59 -10.68 1.99 -11.31
C VAL A 59 -11.51 3.13 -10.74
N GLY A 60 -12.48 3.62 -11.52
CA GLY A 60 -13.23 4.81 -11.18
C GLY A 60 -13.67 5.62 -12.41
N PRO A 61 -14.32 6.78 -12.22
CA PRO A 61 -14.62 7.39 -10.93
C PRO A 61 -15.84 6.72 -10.27
N MET A 62 -15.75 6.42 -8.98
CA MET A 62 -16.88 5.87 -8.22
C MET A 62 -17.78 7.00 -7.70
N PRO A 63 -19.12 6.91 -7.81
CA PRO A 63 -20.01 7.87 -7.18
C PRO A 63 -19.73 7.98 -5.68
N VAL A 64 -19.61 9.21 -5.17
CA VAL A 64 -19.17 9.45 -3.78
C VAL A 64 -20.05 8.76 -2.74
N HIS A 65 -21.37 8.70 -2.96
CA HIS A 65 -22.27 8.02 -2.03
C HIS A 65 -22.05 6.49 -2.03
N THR A 66 -21.74 5.90 -3.18
CA THR A 66 -21.35 4.49 -3.32
C THR A 66 -20.02 4.23 -2.63
N PHE A 67 -19.01 5.06 -2.89
CA PHE A 67 -17.69 4.94 -2.25
C PHE A 67 -17.79 5.00 -0.72
N LEU A 68 -18.52 5.98 -0.21
CA LEU A 68 -18.76 6.09 1.22
C LEU A 68 -19.57 4.91 1.76
N ALA A 69 -20.55 4.35 1.03
CA ALA A 69 -21.31 3.20 1.51
C ALA A 69 -20.46 1.92 1.59
N GLU A 70 -19.62 1.68 0.57
CA GLU A 70 -18.83 0.46 0.44
C GLU A 70 -17.59 0.42 1.32
N PHE A 71 -16.84 1.52 1.39
CA PHE A 71 -15.51 1.55 2.03
C PHE A 71 -15.49 2.31 3.35
N LEU A 72 -16.50 3.13 3.62
CA LEU A 72 -16.58 3.94 4.83
C LEU A 72 -17.98 3.83 5.45
N PRO A 73 -18.36 2.67 6.03
CA PRO A 73 -19.70 2.47 6.57
C PRO A 73 -20.12 3.59 7.52
N LYS A 74 -21.43 3.86 7.56
CA LYS A 74 -21.97 4.97 8.34
C LYS A 74 -21.62 4.78 9.82
N ALA A 75 -20.97 5.78 10.41
CA ALA A 75 -20.71 5.81 11.85
C ALA A 75 -22.03 5.73 12.64
N ARG A 76 -21.99 5.06 13.80
CA ARG A 76 -23.16 5.00 14.71
C ARG A 76 -23.44 6.38 15.30
N GLU A 77 -22.38 7.14 15.49
CA GLU A 77 -22.38 8.49 16.00
C GLU A 77 -22.92 9.47 14.95
N SER A 78 -23.70 10.45 15.42
CA SER A 78 -24.18 11.53 14.58
C SER A 78 -23.07 12.54 14.35
N ARG A 79 -22.84 12.89 13.07
CA ARG A 79 -21.86 13.90 12.70
C ARG A 79 -22.25 15.26 13.30
N PRO A 80 -21.32 15.98 13.96
CA PRO A 80 -21.54 17.35 14.40
C PRO A 80 -22.03 18.23 13.24
N THR A 81 -22.90 19.20 13.55
CA THR A 81 -23.45 20.13 12.56
C THR A 81 -22.49 21.28 12.22
N ASN A 82 -21.31 21.29 12.82
CA ASN A 82 -20.30 22.32 12.63
C ASN A 82 -19.90 22.41 11.15
N GLN A 83 -20.13 23.57 10.54
CA GLN A 83 -19.62 23.87 9.22
C GLN A 83 -18.15 24.24 9.37
N ILE A 84 -17.27 23.39 8.83
CA ILE A 84 -15.88 23.75 8.64
C ILE A 84 -15.82 24.50 7.32
N LEU A 85 -15.58 25.81 7.37
CA LEU A 85 -15.35 26.60 6.16
C LEU A 85 -13.97 26.21 5.61
N PHE A 86 -13.97 25.60 4.44
CA PHE A 86 -12.75 25.43 3.65
C PHE A 86 -12.82 26.46 2.51
N THR A 87 -12.00 27.50 2.57
CA THR A 87 -11.77 28.39 1.43
C THR A 87 -10.41 28.06 0.84
N HIS A 88 -10.26 27.84 -0.46
CA HIS A 88 -9.01 27.39 -1.10
C HIS A 88 -8.19 28.53 -1.69
N SER A 89 -8.59 29.79 -1.47
CA SER A 89 -8.05 30.97 -2.16
C SER A 89 -6.53 31.09 -2.15
N THR A 90 -5.83 30.43 -1.22
CA THR A 90 -4.45 29.98 -1.40
C THR A 90 -4.19 28.61 -0.75
N VAL A 91 -4.24 27.55 -1.56
CA VAL A 91 -3.95 26.11 -1.28
C VAL A 91 -2.90 25.87 -0.19
N SER A 92 -1.74 26.51 -0.33
CA SER A 92 -0.56 26.33 0.52
C SER A 92 -0.59 27.12 1.83
N LYS A 93 -1.51 28.08 1.99
CA LYS A 93 -1.62 28.89 3.23
C LYS A 93 -2.64 28.30 4.21
N ASN A 94 -3.48 27.37 3.77
CA ASN A 94 -4.62 26.88 4.54
C ASN A 94 -4.39 25.50 5.16
N GLU A 95 -3.20 24.92 5.03
CA GLU A 95 -2.84 23.66 5.67
C GLU A 95 -2.94 23.75 7.20
N ASN A 96 -2.54 24.91 7.76
CA ASN A 96 -2.69 25.17 9.20
C ASN A 96 -4.16 25.26 9.61
N GLU A 97 -5.01 25.87 8.77
CA GLU A 97 -6.46 25.91 8.98
C GLU A 97 -7.07 24.52 8.86
N PHE A 98 -6.61 23.70 7.90
CA PHE A 98 -7.05 22.33 7.75
C PHE A 98 -6.67 21.46 8.95
N ALA A 99 -5.48 21.67 9.54
CA ALA A 99 -5.10 21.01 10.78
C ALA A 99 -6.03 21.36 11.96
N THR A 100 -6.73 22.50 11.92
CA THR A 100 -7.74 22.86 12.94
C THR A 100 -9.01 22.02 12.88
N ILE A 101 -9.17 21.09 11.93
CA ILE A 101 -10.26 20.09 11.97
C ILE A 101 -10.27 19.35 13.32
N GLU A 102 -9.11 19.13 13.94
CA GLU A 102 -9.00 18.54 15.28
C GLU A 102 -9.85 19.30 16.32
N THR A 103 -9.82 20.64 16.30
CA THR A 103 -10.54 21.48 17.27
C THR A 103 -12.03 21.62 16.97
N SER A 104 -12.48 21.19 15.78
CA SER A 104 -13.89 21.25 15.37
C SER A 104 -14.78 20.19 16.04
N GLY A 105 -14.19 19.19 16.70
CA GLY A 105 -14.89 18.02 17.24
C GLY A 105 -15.33 17.00 16.19
N LEU A 106 -15.01 17.21 14.90
CA LEU A 106 -15.36 16.30 13.82
C LEU A 106 -14.59 14.98 13.89
N CYS A 107 -13.31 14.99 14.27
CA CYS A 107 -12.49 13.77 14.27
C CYS A 107 -11.81 13.56 15.62
N PRO A 108 -12.57 13.26 16.69
CA PRO A 108 -12.02 13.22 18.05
C PRO A 108 -10.99 12.11 18.28
N LYS A 109 -10.94 11.09 17.41
CA LYS A 109 -9.99 9.96 17.50
C LYS A 109 -8.80 10.12 16.54
N LEU A 110 -8.68 11.26 15.86
CA LEU A 110 -7.62 11.52 14.89
C LEU A 110 -6.92 12.84 15.19
N LYS A 111 -5.64 12.91 14.87
CA LYS A 111 -4.82 14.11 14.95
C LYS A 111 -4.36 14.51 13.57
N PHE A 112 -4.58 15.77 13.20
CA PHE A 112 -4.21 16.34 11.90
C PHE A 112 -2.96 17.19 12.09
N VAL A 113 -1.92 16.94 11.30
CA VAL A 113 -0.64 17.64 11.43
C VAL A 113 -0.20 18.16 10.07
N ASN A 114 0.11 19.46 10.00
CA ASN A 114 0.77 20.04 8.84
C ASN A 114 2.19 19.47 8.72
N THR A 115 2.48 18.82 7.60
CA THR A 115 3.76 18.16 7.32
C THR A 115 4.50 18.72 6.09
N THR A 116 4.01 19.81 5.49
CA THR A 116 4.56 20.43 4.26
C THR A 116 6.02 20.84 4.35
N SER A 117 6.50 21.14 5.55
CA SER A 117 7.90 21.52 5.83
C SER A 117 8.69 20.46 6.59
N SER A 118 8.11 19.28 6.79
CA SER A 118 8.62 18.21 7.64
C SER A 118 8.76 16.90 6.87
N PRO A 119 9.70 16.81 5.91
CA PRO A 119 9.91 15.57 5.17
C PRO A 119 10.32 14.44 6.09
N ASP A 120 9.97 13.21 5.73
CA ASP A 120 10.48 12.04 6.44
C ASP A 120 11.99 11.85 6.20
N GLY A 121 12.64 11.11 7.09
CA GLY A 121 14.09 10.92 7.04
C GLY A 121 14.57 9.93 5.97
N GLU A 122 13.72 9.01 5.52
CA GLU A 122 14.08 7.86 4.68
C GLU A 122 13.81 8.13 3.19
N TYR A 123 12.57 8.49 2.86
CA TYR A 123 12.10 8.75 1.50
C TYR A 123 12.13 10.23 1.13
N ARG A 124 12.28 11.13 2.12
CA ARG A 124 12.23 12.61 1.95
C ARG A 124 10.91 13.09 1.35
N LEU A 125 9.84 12.37 1.65
CA LEU A 125 8.48 12.66 1.23
C LEU A 125 7.77 13.49 2.29
N LYS A 126 6.85 14.34 1.86
CA LYS A 126 6.18 15.34 2.69
C LYS A 126 4.77 15.63 2.16
N PRO A 127 3.78 14.80 2.49
CA PRO A 127 2.40 15.16 2.22
C PRO A 127 2.06 16.46 2.97
N ASP A 128 1.09 17.21 2.46
CA ASP A 128 0.74 18.50 3.08
C ASP A 128 0.18 18.31 4.50
N ILE A 129 -0.73 17.34 4.66
CA ILE A 129 -1.28 16.97 5.96
C ILE A 129 -1.10 15.47 6.19
N SER A 130 -0.60 15.12 7.37
CA SER A 130 -0.56 13.74 7.85
C SER A 130 -1.53 13.56 9.01
N ILE A 131 -2.28 12.48 8.98
CA ILE A 131 -3.32 12.18 9.96
C ILE A 131 -2.93 10.91 10.71
N TYR A 132 -3.05 10.96 12.04
CA TYR A 132 -2.65 9.91 12.95
C TYR A 132 -3.81 9.50 13.87
N SER A 133 -3.87 8.24 14.27
CA SER A 133 -4.76 7.82 15.36
C SER A 133 -4.36 8.50 16.67
N ASN A 134 -5.35 9.12 17.31
CA ASN A 134 -5.26 9.72 18.63
C ASN A 134 -5.92 8.79 19.66
N LEU A 135 -5.49 7.53 19.69
CA LEU A 135 -6.03 6.51 20.59
C LEU A 135 -5.01 6.15 21.69
N PRO A 136 -5.45 5.90 22.94
CA PRO A 136 -4.55 5.63 24.07
C PRO A 136 -3.59 4.44 23.87
N ASN A 137 -4.02 3.44 23.09
CA ASN A 137 -3.26 2.22 22.83
C ASN A 137 -2.47 2.27 21.51
N HIS A 138 -2.61 3.34 20.73
CA HIS A 138 -1.80 3.60 19.52
C HIS A 138 -0.55 4.43 19.91
N SER A 139 0.04 4.06 21.05
CA SER A 139 1.09 4.80 21.77
C SER A 139 2.45 4.81 21.08
N TYR A 140 2.61 4.13 19.93
CA TYR A 140 3.85 4.11 19.17
C TYR A 140 4.32 5.52 18.77
N TRP A 141 3.39 6.47 18.60
CA TRP A 141 3.68 7.89 18.39
C TRP A 141 4.11 8.65 19.64
N HIS A 142 3.63 8.26 20.82
CA HIS A 142 3.86 9.01 22.05
C HIS A 142 5.24 8.73 22.66
N GLU A 143 5.73 7.50 22.60
CA GLU A 143 7.02 7.14 23.22
C GLU A 143 8.25 7.61 22.42
N HIS A 144 8.17 7.69 21.08
CA HIS A 144 9.33 8.02 20.25
C HIS A 144 9.48 9.51 19.88
N SER A 145 8.48 10.34 20.23
CA SER A 145 8.45 11.77 19.85
C SER A 145 8.87 12.71 20.98
N ALA A 146 8.96 12.23 22.22
CA ALA A 146 9.34 13.06 23.36
C ALA A 146 10.87 13.16 23.49
N GLY A 147 11.48 14.10 22.76
CA GLY A 147 12.78 14.68 23.18
C GLY A 147 13.92 14.78 22.17
N SER A 148 13.77 14.40 20.90
CA SER A 148 14.85 14.58 19.91
C SER A 148 14.47 15.54 18.78
N LYS A 149 15.45 16.23 18.18
CA LYS A 149 15.25 17.07 16.96
C LYS A 149 14.63 16.28 15.78
N LYS A 150 14.64 14.94 15.81
CA LYS A 150 13.93 14.08 14.82
C LYS A 150 12.41 14.04 15.02
N ALA A 151 11.88 14.48 16.17
CA ALA A 151 10.45 14.50 16.48
C ALA A 151 9.62 15.46 15.61
N LYS A 152 10.27 16.28 14.77
CA LYS A 152 9.59 17.12 13.77
C LYS A 152 9.43 16.47 12.40
N LEU A 153 10.07 15.32 12.15
CA LEU A 153 10.00 14.66 10.85
C LEU A 153 8.75 13.79 10.78
N LEU A 154 8.15 13.71 9.60
CA LEU A 154 7.13 12.73 9.27
C LEU A 154 7.64 11.31 9.56
N ASN A 155 6.79 10.47 10.14
CA ASN A 155 7.10 9.06 10.34
C ASN A 155 6.01 8.16 9.73
N TRP A 156 6.33 7.58 8.58
CA TRP A 156 5.43 6.72 7.83
C TRP A 156 4.94 5.50 8.60
N ARG A 157 5.64 5.04 9.66
CA ARG A 157 5.25 3.84 10.42
C ARG A 157 3.93 3.98 11.16
N ALA A 158 3.40 5.20 11.32
CA ALA A 158 2.15 5.34 12.03
C ALA A 158 1.20 6.43 11.48
N VAL A 159 1.47 6.94 10.27
CA VAL A 159 0.50 7.72 9.49
C VAL A 159 -0.68 6.80 9.17
N ASP A 160 -1.91 7.24 9.41
CA ASP A 160 -3.11 6.47 9.06
C ASP A 160 -3.63 6.83 7.66
N LEU A 161 -3.57 8.13 7.37
CA LEU A 161 -4.10 8.78 6.19
C LEU A 161 -3.26 10.04 5.90
N TRP A 162 -3.12 10.39 4.62
CA TRP A 162 -2.52 11.66 4.23
C TRP A 162 -3.45 12.45 3.31
N VAL A 163 -3.28 13.77 3.32
CA VAL A 163 -3.99 14.70 2.46
C VAL A 163 -2.99 15.52 1.67
N GLU A 164 -3.26 15.67 0.38
CA GLU A 164 -2.58 16.59 -0.52
C GLU A 164 -3.56 17.65 -1.01
N ASN A 165 -3.08 18.88 -1.15
CA ASN A 165 -3.86 19.99 -1.64
C ASN A 165 -3.27 20.46 -2.99
N LYS A 166 -4.10 20.43 -4.03
CA LYS A 166 -3.66 20.63 -5.41
C LYS A 166 -4.42 21.74 -6.11
N GLY A 167 -3.72 22.42 -7.02
CA GLY A 167 -4.33 23.36 -7.95
C GLY A 167 -5.27 22.67 -8.94
N LYS A 168 -6.13 23.44 -9.62
CA LYS A 168 -7.05 22.90 -10.64
C LYS A 168 -6.30 22.32 -11.85
N ASP A 169 -5.15 22.89 -12.17
CA ASP A 169 -4.24 22.44 -13.23
C ASP A 169 -3.48 21.15 -12.88
N GLU A 170 -3.45 20.79 -11.60
CA GLU A 170 -2.84 19.57 -11.06
C GLU A 170 -3.86 18.45 -10.81
N ASP A 171 -5.14 18.66 -11.16
CA ASP A 171 -6.17 17.63 -11.07
C ASP A 171 -5.74 16.40 -11.88
N ILE A 172 -5.96 15.20 -11.36
CA ILE A 172 -5.64 13.96 -12.07
C ILE A 172 -6.87 13.34 -12.70
N PHE A 173 -8.07 13.75 -12.29
CA PHE A 173 -9.33 13.15 -12.72
C PHE A 173 -10.12 14.11 -13.59
N LEU A 174 -10.76 13.58 -14.63
CA LEU A 174 -11.79 14.30 -15.36
C LEU A 174 -13.10 14.28 -14.57
N SER A 175 -13.85 15.38 -14.60
CA SER A 175 -15.21 15.37 -14.04
C SER A 175 -16.13 14.44 -14.84
N LEU A 176 -17.18 13.91 -14.19
CA LEU A 176 -18.20 13.11 -14.88
C LEU A 176 -18.87 13.87 -16.04
N GLU A 177 -19.00 15.20 -15.92
CA GLU A 177 -19.54 16.04 -16.99
C GLU A 177 -18.58 16.14 -18.17
N GLU A 178 -17.26 16.24 -17.92
CA GLU A 178 -16.24 16.24 -18.97
C GLU A 178 -16.12 14.88 -19.65
N MET A 179 -16.16 13.78 -18.89
CA MET A 179 -16.19 12.44 -19.46
C MET A 179 -17.39 12.22 -20.38
N ARG A 180 -18.57 12.77 -20.04
CA ARG A 180 -19.79 12.65 -20.85
C ARG A 180 -19.77 13.47 -22.14
N LYS A 181 -18.85 14.43 -22.30
CA LYS A 181 -18.73 15.23 -23.52
C LYS A 181 -18.07 14.47 -24.66
N ASP A 182 -17.33 13.41 -24.36
CA ASP A 182 -16.67 12.55 -25.33
C ASP A 182 -17.23 11.12 -25.22
N GLU A 183 -18.34 10.87 -25.92
CA GLU A 183 -19.02 9.56 -25.92
C GLU A 183 -18.11 8.41 -26.41
N ASN A 184 -17.03 8.74 -27.12
CA ASN A 184 -16.06 7.77 -27.66
C ASN A 184 -14.87 7.51 -26.71
N ASN A 185 -14.74 8.26 -25.61
CA ASN A 185 -13.58 8.22 -24.70
C ASN A 185 -14.00 8.19 -23.23
N LEU A 186 -15.13 7.55 -22.94
CA LEU A 186 -15.58 7.31 -21.56
C LEU A 186 -14.54 6.52 -20.74
N GLU A 187 -13.60 5.83 -21.40
CA GLU A 187 -12.62 4.92 -20.81
C GLU A 187 -11.55 5.60 -19.92
N SER A 188 -11.16 6.86 -20.20
CA SER A 188 -10.14 7.56 -19.41
C SER A 188 -10.69 8.67 -18.52
N HIS A 189 -11.03 8.29 -17.30
CA HIS A 189 -11.32 9.21 -16.20
C HIS A 189 -10.09 9.94 -15.64
N ILE A 190 -8.91 9.69 -16.22
CA ILE A 190 -7.66 10.34 -15.86
C ILE A 190 -7.29 11.34 -16.93
N GLN A 191 -6.90 12.54 -16.52
CA GLN A 191 -6.25 13.50 -17.40
C GLN A 191 -4.73 13.30 -17.36
N TRP A 192 -4.12 13.08 -18.52
CA TRP A 192 -2.69 12.82 -18.64
C TRP A 192 -1.87 14.07 -18.95
N THR A 193 -2.18 15.21 -18.31
CA THR A 193 -1.34 16.41 -18.42
C THR A 193 0.00 16.20 -17.70
N GLN A 194 1.03 16.99 -18.02
CA GLN A 194 2.32 16.87 -17.34
C GLN A 194 2.22 17.11 -15.82
N ALA A 195 1.35 18.03 -15.39
CA ALA A 195 1.07 18.31 -13.99
C ALA A 195 0.36 17.13 -13.31
N ALA A 196 -0.69 16.59 -13.94
CA ALA A 196 -1.41 15.43 -13.45
C ALA A 196 -0.50 14.19 -13.34
N TYR A 197 0.36 13.97 -14.33
CA TYR A 197 1.31 12.86 -14.33
C TYR A 197 2.29 12.93 -13.14
N LYS A 198 2.75 14.13 -12.80
CA LYS A 198 3.61 14.38 -11.64
C LYS A 198 2.85 14.20 -10.32
N THR A 199 1.62 14.72 -10.21
CA THR A 199 0.76 14.55 -9.04
C THR A 199 0.47 13.07 -8.78
N CYS A 200 0.10 12.32 -9.81
CA CYS A 200 -0.16 10.89 -9.71
C CYS A 200 1.06 10.13 -9.15
N GLY A 201 2.25 10.36 -9.70
CA GLY A 201 3.48 9.71 -9.24
C GLY A 201 3.86 10.09 -7.81
N GLN A 202 3.58 11.32 -7.39
CA GLN A 202 3.75 11.76 -6.01
C GLN A 202 2.82 11.01 -5.05
N LEU A 203 1.53 10.87 -5.38
CA LEU A 203 0.56 10.14 -4.55
C LEU A 203 0.93 8.66 -4.41
N ILE A 204 1.38 8.05 -5.52
CA ILE A 204 1.88 6.67 -5.52
C ILE A 204 3.14 6.54 -4.68
N ALA A 205 4.05 7.52 -4.71
CA ALA A 205 5.23 7.51 -3.86
C ALA A 205 4.86 7.52 -2.37
N TYR A 206 3.87 8.31 -1.97
CA TYR A 206 3.37 8.32 -0.59
C TYR A 206 2.73 7.00 -0.19
N ALA A 207 1.85 6.45 -1.03
CA ALA A 207 1.30 5.12 -0.81
C ALA A 207 2.43 4.08 -0.67
N SER A 208 3.44 4.14 -1.54
CA SER A 208 4.57 3.22 -1.50
C SER A 208 5.42 3.36 -0.24
N ALA A 209 5.61 4.57 0.28
CA ALA A 209 6.29 4.79 1.55
C ALA A 209 5.49 4.25 2.74
N LEU A 210 4.17 4.45 2.73
CA LEU A 210 3.28 3.94 3.76
C LEU A 210 3.29 2.39 3.81
N HIS A 211 3.12 1.73 2.67
CA HIS A 211 3.12 0.26 2.57
C HIS A 211 4.50 -0.37 2.79
N ARG A 212 5.60 0.40 2.70
CA ARG A 212 6.93 -0.06 3.15
C ARG A 212 7.11 0.05 4.65
N ALA A 213 6.52 1.08 5.25
CA ALA A 213 6.66 1.36 6.67
C ALA A 213 5.67 0.54 7.52
N GLN A 214 4.59 0.05 6.93
CA GLN A 214 3.47 -0.62 7.60
C GLN A 214 2.97 -1.82 6.81
N PHE A 215 2.52 -2.86 7.52
CA PHE A 215 1.87 -4.01 6.91
C PHE A 215 0.41 -3.67 6.61
N ARG A 216 0.08 -3.53 5.32
CA ARG A 216 -1.24 -3.12 4.86
C ARG A 216 -1.72 -3.91 3.64
N ILE A 217 -3.02 -4.13 3.59
CA ILE A 217 -3.73 -4.70 2.45
C ILE A 217 -4.19 -3.60 1.49
N PHE A 218 -4.56 -2.43 2.02
CA PHE A 218 -4.88 -1.24 1.24
C PHE A 218 -4.64 0.03 2.09
N SER A 219 -4.74 1.20 1.46
CA SER A 219 -4.62 2.49 2.14
C SER A 219 -5.53 3.53 1.50
N PHE A 220 -5.97 4.51 2.29
CA PHE A 220 -6.68 5.67 1.78
C PHE A 220 -5.74 6.87 1.66
N SER A 221 -6.05 7.75 0.71
CA SER A 221 -5.47 9.08 0.55
C SER A 221 -6.56 10.05 0.15
N VAL A 222 -6.48 11.30 0.59
CA VAL A 222 -7.37 12.36 0.13
C VAL A 222 -6.56 13.37 -0.69
N VAL A 223 -7.09 13.75 -1.85
CA VAL A 223 -6.57 14.87 -2.61
C VAL A 223 -7.69 15.89 -2.75
N LEU A 224 -7.40 17.13 -2.39
CA LEU A 224 -8.34 18.23 -2.46
C LEU A 224 -8.01 19.06 -3.70
N PHE A 225 -8.98 19.16 -4.60
CA PHE A 225 -8.95 20.05 -5.76
C PHE A 225 -9.98 21.17 -5.55
N GLY A 226 -9.52 22.42 -5.41
CA GLY A 226 -10.38 23.60 -5.27
C GLY A 226 -11.12 23.75 -3.92
N ASP A 227 -12.26 24.46 -3.96
CA ASP A 227 -12.91 25.08 -2.78
C ASP A 227 -13.88 24.21 -1.96
N THR A 228 -14.06 22.92 -2.28
CA THR A 228 -15.09 22.10 -1.60
C THR A 228 -14.52 20.81 -1.01
N GLY A 229 -14.26 20.82 0.30
CA GLY A 229 -13.91 19.62 1.07
C GLY A 229 -15.16 18.88 1.57
N ARG A 230 -15.29 17.58 1.26
CA ARG A 230 -16.38 16.74 1.79
C ARG A 230 -15.99 16.14 3.14
N THR A 231 -16.36 16.79 4.23
CA THR A 231 -16.08 16.35 5.62
C THR A 231 -16.70 15.00 6.02
N GLY A 232 -17.65 14.49 5.23
CA GLY A 232 -18.28 13.19 5.47
C GLY A 232 -17.29 12.02 5.44
N PHE A 233 -16.22 12.11 4.63
CA PHE A 233 -15.17 11.10 4.59
C PHE A 233 -14.44 11.00 5.94
N PHE A 234 -13.89 12.14 6.42
CA PHE A 234 -13.11 12.18 7.66
C PHE A 234 -13.92 11.74 8.88
N TRP A 235 -15.20 12.14 8.95
CA TRP A 235 -16.11 11.68 10.01
C TRP A 235 -16.19 10.16 10.06
N ARG A 236 -16.36 9.49 8.91
CA ARG A 236 -16.50 8.02 8.88
C ARG A 236 -15.16 7.33 9.10
N PHE A 237 -14.08 7.85 8.51
CA PHE A 237 -12.71 7.34 8.70
C PHE A 237 -12.30 7.32 10.19
N ASN A 238 -12.70 8.34 10.95
CA ASN A 238 -12.49 8.44 12.40
C ASN A 238 -13.00 7.22 13.19
N PHE A 239 -14.01 6.51 12.68
CA PHE A 239 -14.62 5.36 13.36
C PHE A 239 -14.31 4.01 12.71
N LEU A 240 -13.53 3.97 11.63
CA LEU A 240 -13.10 2.71 11.03
C LEU A 240 -12.19 1.92 11.98
N SER A 241 -12.33 0.60 11.94
CA SER A 241 -11.40 -0.32 12.59
C SER A 241 -10.05 -0.36 11.85
N ASP A 242 -9.03 -0.95 12.45
CA ASP A 242 -7.72 -1.10 11.79
C ASP A 242 -7.82 -1.94 10.51
N VAL A 243 -8.63 -3.01 10.53
CA VAL A 243 -8.91 -3.82 9.34
C VAL A 243 -9.58 -2.99 8.24
N ASP A 244 -10.58 -2.18 8.60
CA ASP A 244 -11.28 -1.31 7.63
C ASP A 244 -10.41 -0.13 7.14
N ARG A 245 -9.33 0.18 7.85
CA ARG A 245 -8.28 1.12 7.41
C ARG A 245 -7.19 0.45 6.56
N GLY A 246 -7.26 -0.87 6.44
CA GLY A 246 -6.40 -1.71 5.62
C GLY A 246 -5.16 -2.24 6.32
N PHE A 247 -5.09 -2.20 7.65
CA PHE A 247 -3.98 -2.80 8.41
C PHE A 247 -4.06 -4.33 8.42
N ASP A 248 -2.89 -4.97 8.29
CA ASP A 248 -2.75 -6.37 8.65
C ASP A 248 -2.75 -6.51 10.19
N THR A 249 -3.89 -6.92 10.73
CA THR A 249 -4.07 -7.09 12.18
C THR A 249 -3.43 -8.34 12.76
N THR A 250 -2.79 -9.17 11.94
CA THR A 250 -1.93 -10.27 12.43
C THR A 250 -0.56 -9.76 12.86
N VAL A 251 -0.21 -8.52 12.52
CA VAL A 251 1.03 -7.89 12.94
C VAL A 251 0.83 -7.17 14.27
N THR A 252 1.63 -7.53 15.26
CA THR A 252 1.54 -6.97 16.62
C THR A 252 2.90 -6.47 17.13
N SER A 253 2.86 -5.76 18.26
CA SER A 253 4.07 -5.46 19.02
C SER A 253 4.73 -6.74 19.55
N VAL A 254 6.05 -6.73 19.65
CA VAL A 254 6.85 -7.84 20.19
C VAL A 254 6.98 -7.69 21.72
N PRO A 255 6.65 -8.72 22.52
CA PRO A 255 6.97 -8.78 23.94
C PRO A 255 8.48 -8.62 24.22
N ASP A 256 8.83 -8.08 25.39
CA ASP A 256 10.22 -7.74 25.74
C ASP A 256 11.15 -8.95 25.74
N ASP A 257 10.71 -10.05 26.32
CA ASP A 257 11.43 -11.32 26.39
C ASP A 257 11.66 -11.94 24.99
N GLU A 258 10.63 -11.95 24.14
CA GLU A 258 10.77 -12.42 22.76
C GLU A 258 11.67 -11.50 21.92
N ALA A 259 11.62 -10.18 22.15
CA ALA A 259 12.41 -9.21 21.42
C ALA A 259 13.92 -9.37 21.68
N GLU A 260 14.32 -9.65 22.93
CA GLU A 260 15.72 -9.89 23.28
C GLU A 260 16.26 -11.13 22.54
N ALA A 261 15.52 -12.25 22.59
CA ALA A 261 15.89 -13.48 21.89
C ALA A 261 15.98 -13.28 20.36
N ALA A 262 14.99 -12.59 19.79
CA ALA A 262 14.98 -12.28 18.37
C ALA A 262 16.16 -11.39 17.96
N ILE A 263 16.47 -10.33 18.70
CA ILE A 263 17.59 -9.42 18.40
C ILE A 263 18.93 -10.17 18.43
N CYS A 264 19.14 -11.02 19.45
CA CYS A 264 20.35 -11.84 19.55
C CYS A 264 20.56 -12.69 18.28
N LYS A 265 19.49 -13.29 17.75
CA LYS A 265 19.58 -14.12 16.55
C LYS A 265 19.67 -13.29 15.26
N LEU A 266 18.86 -12.25 15.12
CA LEU A 266 18.81 -11.40 13.91
C LEU A 266 20.15 -10.71 13.65
N LYS A 267 20.87 -10.29 14.70
CA LYS A 267 22.20 -9.68 14.57
C LYS A 267 23.27 -10.59 13.99
N THR A 268 23.02 -11.90 13.91
CA THR A 268 23.94 -12.84 13.24
C THR A 268 23.76 -12.87 11.72
N TYR A 269 22.71 -12.25 11.20
CA TYR A 269 22.48 -12.14 9.76
C TYR A 269 23.15 -10.88 9.21
N GLU A 270 23.85 -11.02 8.09
CA GLU A 270 24.56 -9.92 7.43
C GLU A 270 23.58 -8.79 7.04
N GLY A 271 23.88 -7.56 7.47
CA GLY A 271 23.05 -6.38 7.24
C GLY A 271 22.04 -6.08 8.35
N LEU A 272 21.89 -6.94 9.37
CA LEU A 272 20.97 -6.74 10.50
C LEU A 272 21.68 -6.52 11.85
N GLU A 273 22.97 -6.18 11.85
CA GLU A 273 23.81 -6.04 13.05
C GLU A 273 23.32 -4.93 13.99
N LYS A 274 22.59 -3.95 13.45
CA LYS A 274 22.11 -2.76 14.17
C LYS A 274 20.62 -2.80 14.51
N VAL A 275 19.95 -3.95 14.33
CA VAL A 275 18.53 -4.07 14.66
C VAL A 275 18.28 -3.75 16.14
N ARG A 276 17.20 -3.00 16.40
CA ARG A 276 16.73 -2.63 17.74
C ARG A 276 15.29 -3.10 17.90
N LYS A 277 14.83 -3.18 19.15
CA LYS A 277 13.45 -3.55 19.50
C LYS A 277 12.41 -2.72 18.74
N ALA A 278 12.63 -1.41 18.62
CA ALA A 278 11.73 -0.50 17.89
C ALA A 278 11.62 -0.80 16.38
N ASP A 279 12.55 -1.55 15.81
CA ASP A 279 12.51 -1.92 14.41
C ASP A 279 11.69 -3.20 14.17
N LEU A 280 11.38 -3.96 15.24
CA LEU A 280 10.75 -5.28 15.17
C LEU A 280 9.22 -5.24 15.06
N HIS A 281 8.70 -6.27 14.41
CA HIS A 281 7.28 -6.59 14.26
C HIS A 281 7.07 -8.08 14.52
N LYS A 282 5.99 -8.43 15.22
CA LYS A 282 5.58 -9.84 15.41
C LYS A 282 4.48 -10.17 14.40
N LEU A 283 4.75 -11.10 13.50
CA LEU A 283 3.81 -11.61 12.50
C LEU A 283 3.19 -12.90 13.01
N LEU A 284 1.86 -12.98 13.02
CA LEU A 284 1.09 -14.19 13.33
C LEU A 284 0.65 -14.84 12.02
N VAL A 285 1.35 -15.89 11.58
CA VAL A 285 1.03 -16.60 10.34
C VAL A 285 0.23 -17.84 10.66
N ARG A 286 -0.90 -18.02 9.97
CA ARG A 286 -1.74 -19.22 10.02
C ARG A 286 -1.42 -20.12 8.83
N ASP A 287 -1.29 -21.43 9.05
CA ASP A 287 -1.25 -22.37 7.92
C ASP A 287 -2.66 -22.71 7.46
N ASP A 288 -2.96 -22.42 6.18
CA ASP A 288 -4.27 -22.68 5.58
C ASP A 288 -4.66 -24.17 5.55
N HIS A 289 -3.68 -25.09 5.66
CA HIS A 289 -3.90 -26.55 5.59
C HIS A 289 -3.77 -27.26 6.94
N ALA A 290 -3.42 -26.54 8.02
CA ALA A 290 -3.39 -27.15 9.35
C ALA A 290 -4.82 -27.45 9.83
N ILE A 291 -5.04 -28.67 10.35
CA ILE A 291 -6.36 -29.15 10.81
C ILE A 291 -6.98 -28.20 11.86
N ASP A 292 -6.15 -27.58 12.71
CA ASP A 292 -6.58 -26.61 13.73
C ASP A 292 -6.17 -25.16 13.39
N GLY A 293 -5.70 -24.89 12.17
CA GLY A 293 -5.19 -23.58 11.78
C GLY A 293 -3.98 -23.16 12.62
N GLU A 294 -2.95 -24.02 12.68
CA GLU A 294 -1.71 -23.78 13.42
C GLU A 294 -1.20 -22.35 13.18
N LEU A 295 -1.09 -21.59 14.27
CA LEU A 295 -0.56 -20.23 14.29
C LEU A 295 0.88 -20.25 14.76
N ARG A 296 1.77 -19.65 13.98
CA ARG A 296 3.16 -19.45 14.36
C ARG A 296 3.52 -17.98 14.38
N SER A 297 4.41 -17.65 15.31
CA SER A 297 4.90 -16.30 15.53
C SER A 297 6.28 -16.12 14.92
N PHE A 298 6.41 -15.09 14.11
CA PHE A 298 7.67 -14.71 13.46
C PHE A 298 8.00 -13.27 13.83
N ILE A 299 9.23 -13.00 14.23
CA ILE A 299 9.67 -11.67 14.61
C ILE A 299 10.67 -11.16 13.58
N THR A 300 10.34 -10.06 12.91
CA THR A 300 11.18 -9.51 11.84
C THR A 300 11.40 -8.01 12.02
N PRO A 301 12.56 -7.46 11.63
CA PRO A 301 12.69 -6.05 11.34
C PRO A 301 12.02 -5.69 10.01
N GLY A 302 12.33 -4.51 9.47
CA GLY A 302 11.95 -4.14 8.10
C GLY A 302 12.48 -5.13 7.04
N ALA A 303 11.85 -5.12 5.87
CA ALA A 303 12.17 -6.03 4.77
C ALA A 303 13.63 -5.87 4.31
N VAL A 304 14.31 -7.01 4.08
CA VAL A 304 15.65 -7.05 3.48
C VAL A 304 15.60 -7.01 1.95
N TRP A 305 14.43 -7.26 1.38
CA TRP A 305 14.18 -7.17 -0.05
C TRP A 305 12.74 -6.73 -0.28
N TYR A 306 12.49 -5.87 -1.26
CA TYR A 306 11.15 -5.45 -1.64
C TYR A 306 11.11 -4.96 -3.09
N THR A 307 9.94 -5.03 -3.72
CA THR A 307 9.71 -4.39 -5.02
C THR A 307 9.41 -2.90 -4.88
N GLU A 308 9.95 -2.07 -5.79
CA GLU A 308 9.70 -0.62 -5.73
C GLU A 308 8.26 -0.22 -6.08
N SER A 309 7.60 -0.98 -6.95
CA SER A 309 6.26 -0.69 -7.44
C SER A 309 5.21 -1.42 -6.61
N LEU A 310 4.18 -0.69 -6.18
CA LEU A 310 2.97 -1.29 -5.57
C LEU A 310 2.09 -1.97 -6.62
N PHE A 311 2.27 -1.65 -7.91
CA PHE A 311 1.41 -2.12 -8.97
C PHE A 311 1.93 -3.42 -9.56
N GLY A 312 1.59 -4.53 -8.91
CA GLY A 312 2.03 -5.87 -9.26
C GLY A 312 1.75 -6.83 -8.11
N ARG A 313 2.70 -7.69 -7.78
CA ARG A 313 2.60 -8.55 -6.58
C ARG A 313 3.04 -7.86 -5.30
N SER A 314 3.70 -6.70 -5.41
CA SER A 314 4.22 -5.92 -4.27
C SER A 314 4.92 -6.81 -3.23
N THR A 315 5.91 -7.59 -3.67
CA THR A 315 6.54 -8.61 -2.83
C THR A 315 7.55 -8.00 -1.87
N PHE A 316 7.49 -8.45 -0.62
CA PHE A 316 8.42 -8.16 0.45
C PHE A 316 9.05 -9.45 0.98
N GLY A 317 10.34 -9.35 1.30
CA GLY A 317 11.16 -10.44 1.82
C GLY A 317 11.78 -10.04 3.15
N TYR A 318 11.62 -10.89 4.14
CA TYR A 318 12.02 -10.64 5.52
C TYR A 318 12.92 -11.78 6.02
N ILE A 319 13.91 -11.42 6.84
CA ILE A 319 14.58 -12.38 7.70
C ILE A 319 13.91 -12.31 9.06
N ALA A 320 13.26 -13.39 9.46
CA ALA A 320 12.48 -13.45 10.67
C ALA A 320 13.03 -14.51 11.63
N TYR A 321 12.91 -14.24 12.93
CA TYR A 321 13.10 -15.22 13.99
C TYR A 321 11.79 -15.96 14.25
N GLU A 322 11.76 -17.28 14.04
CA GLU A 322 10.61 -18.11 14.41
C GLU A 322 10.68 -18.44 15.90
N VAL A 323 9.68 -18.00 16.66
CA VAL A 323 9.66 -18.13 18.13
C VAL A 323 9.71 -19.60 18.57
N ALA A 324 8.99 -20.49 17.88
CA ALA A 324 8.88 -21.90 18.26
C ALA A 324 10.19 -22.68 18.05
N SER A 325 10.90 -22.45 16.94
CA SER A 325 12.12 -23.20 16.61
C SER A 325 13.41 -22.49 17.01
N ALA A 326 13.31 -21.22 17.43
CA ALA A 326 14.44 -20.34 17.71
C ALA A 326 15.45 -20.18 16.55
N ASN A 327 14.97 -20.33 15.31
CA ASN A 327 15.79 -20.21 14.09
C ASN A 327 15.43 -18.98 13.28
N LEU A 328 16.38 -18.56 12.42
CA LEU A 328 16.08 -17.61 11.37
C LEU A 328 15.45 -18.33 10.19
N VAL A 329 14.41 -17.71 9.65
CA VAL A 329 13.67 -18.14 8.46
C VAL A 329 13.52 -16.97 7.50
N TYR A 330 13.21 -17.28 6.25
CA TYR A 330 12.81 -16.27 5.27
C TYR A 330 11.29 -16.22 5.22
N VAL A 331 10.71 -15.05 5.50
CA VAL A 331 9.27 -14.80 5.34
C VAL A 331 9.07 -13.98 4.08
N LYS A 332 8.19 -14.46 3.20
CA LYS A 332 7.81 -13.80 1.97
C LYS A 332 6.36 -13.34 2.11
N ASP A 333 6.13 -12.05 1.95
CA ASP A 333 4.81 -11.45 1.88
C ASP A 333 4.57 -10.87 0.49
N PHE A 334 3.36 -11.03 -0.04
CA PHE A 334 2.99 -10.47 -1.34
C PHE A 334 1.48 -10.52 -1.56
N TRP A 335 0.99 -9.62 -2.41
CA TRP A 335 -0.37 -9.69 -2.93
C TRP A 335 -0.45 -10.76 -4.00
N ARG A 336 -0.98 -11.92 -3.62
CA ARG A 336 -1.26 -12.99 -4.58
C ARG A 336 -2.47 -12.66 -5.44
N THR A 337 -2.43 -13.10 -6.69
CA THR A 337 -3.62 -13.07 -7.56
C THR A 337 -4.61 -14.12 -7.06
N ASN A 338 -5.83 -13.70 -6.75
CA ASN A 338 -6.89 -14.59 -6.28
C ASN A 338 -7.81 -15.02 -7.43
N LEU A 339 -7.30 -15.88 -8.31
CA LEU A 339 -8.07 -16.49 -9.40
C LEU A 339 -8.07 -18.02 -9.23
N PRO A 340 -9.19 -18.73 -9.54
CA PRO A 340 -9.25 -20.19 -9.43
C PRO A 340 -8.18 -20.93 -10.23
N SER A 341 -7.68 -20.32 -11.31
CA SER A 341 -6.63 -20.88 -12.16
C SER A 341 -5.20 -20.66 -11.63
N ILE A 342 -5.03 -19.86 -10.56
CA ILE A 342 -3.73 -19.55 -9.98
C ILE A 342 -3.65 -20.19 -8.60
N GLN A 343 -2.79 -21.19 -8.50
CA GLN A 343 -2.53 -21.90 -7.26
C GLN A 343 -1.73 -21.04 -6.27
N LYS A 344 -1.98 -21.22 -4.96
CA LYS A 344 -1.18 -20.57 -3.92
C LYS A 344 0.23 -21.12 -3.92
N GLU A 345 1.23 -20.26 -3.72
CA GLU A 345 2.64 -20.68 -3.67
C GLU A 345 2.90 -21.75 -2.60
N GLY A 346 2.25 -21.65 -1.43
CA GLY A 346 2.32 -22.68 -0.39
C GLY A 346 1.80 -24.05 -0.84
N ASP A 347 0.73 -24.09 -1.62
CA ASP A 347 0.17 -25.35 -2.14
C ASP A 347 1.13 -25.98 -3.15
N ILE A 348 1.75 -25.16 -4.01
CA ILE A 348 2.79 -25.61 -4.95
C ILE A 348 3.96 -26.23 -4.18
N TYR A 349 4.44 -25.60 -3.12
CA TYR A 349 5.51 -26.17 -2.28
C TYR A 349 5.11 -27.52 -1.67
N ARG A 350 3.88 -27.67 -1.18
CA ARG A 350 3.40 -28.95 -0.64
C ARG A 350 3.38 -30.05 -1.70
N GLU A 351 2.92 -29.75 -2.91
CA GLU A 351 2.93 -30.70 -4.03
C GLU A 351 4.35 -31.11 -4.43
N LEU A 352 5.28 -30.16 -4.55
CA LEU A 352 6.67 -30.43 -4.88
C LEU A 352 7.35 -31.30 -3.80
N HIS A 353 7.07 -31.04 -2.53
CA HIS A 353 7.56 -31.87 -1.43
C HIS A 353 6.96 -33.28 -1.45
N ALA A 354 5.66 -33.42 -1.70
CA ALA A 354 5.00 -34.72 -1.82
C ALA A 354 5.57 -35.54 -3.00
N ALA A 355 5.93 -34.88 -4.10
CA ALA A 355 6.60 -35.47 -5.24
C ALA A 355 8.11 -35.68 -5.05
N GLN A 356 8.66 -35.37 -3.86
CA GLN A 356 10.07 -35.51 -3.51
C GLN A 356 11.03 -34.78 -4.48
N VAL A 357 10.61 -33.63 -5.01
CA VAL A 357 11.44 -32.83 -5.91
C VAL A 357 12.67 -32.33 -5.14
N ALA A 358 13.86 -32.66 -5.64
CA ALA A 358 15.13 -32.30 -5.01
C ALA A 358 15.49 -30.82 -5.26
N HIS A 359 16.36 -30.28 -4.39
CA HIS A 359 16.96 -28.95 -4.53
C HIS A 359 15.99 -27.76 -4.54
N ILE A 360 14.81 -27.90 -3.94
CA ILE A 360 13.89 -26.79 -3.66
C ILE A 360 14.15 -26.20 -2.28
N ALA A 361 13.75 -24.94 -2.08
CA ALA A 361 13.79 -24.30 -0.77
C ALA A 361 12.94 -25.10 0.23
N LYS A 362 13.41 -25.18 1.49
CA LYS A 362 12.62 -25.82 2.55
C LYS A 362 11.36 -25.01 2.79
N PHE A 363 10.21 -25.65 2.66
CA PHE A 363 8.93 -25.05 2.96
C PHE A 363 8.61 -25.16 4.46
N GLY A 364 8.21 -24.05 5.07
CA GLY A 364 7.77 -24.00 6.47
C GLY A 364 6.25 -24.08 6.59
N MET A 365 5.59 -22.98 6.24
CA MET A 365 4.14 -22.83 6.25
C MET A 365 3.72 -21.68 5.31
N ALA A 366 2.44 -21.60 4.98
CA ALA A 366 1.87 -20.46 4.26
C ALA A 366 0.35 -20.35 4.51
N GLY A 367 -0.15 -19.12 4.47
CA GLY A 367 -1.58 -18.84 4.50
C GLY A 367 -1.91 -17.40 4.15
N ASP A 368 -3.19 -17.14 3.92
CA ASP A 368 -3.69 -15.78 3.69
C ASP A 368 -3.90 -15.02 5.01
N VAL A 369 -3.78 -13.69 4.97
CA VAL A 369 -4.07 -12.83 6.13
C VAL A 369 -5.56 -12.88 6.47
N PRO A 370 -5.98 -13.29 7.68
CA PRO A 370 -7.38 -13.30 8.10
C PRO A 370 -7.94 -11.90 8.35
N LEU A 371 -9.24 -11.72 8.12
CA LEU A 371 -10.02 -10.54 8.47
C LEU A 371 -10.09 -10.33 9.99
N SER A 372 -10.06 -11.41 10.76
CA SER A 372 -10.07 -11.40 12.22
C SER A 372 -9.00 -12.37 12.74
N PRO A 373 -8.01 -11.90 13.51
CA PRO A 373 -6.99 -12.76 14.12
C PRO A 373 -7.56 -13.76 15.13
N LYS A 374 -8.79 -13.53 15.61
CA LYS A 374 -9.48 -14.38 16.60
C LYS A 374 -10.29 -15.50 15.97
N ASP A 375 -10.39 -15.54 14.65
CA ASP A 375 -11.13 -16.58 13.94
C ASP A 375 -10.27 -17.83 13.84
N SER A 376 -10.15 -18.55 14.96
CA SER A 376 -9.47 -19.85 15.04
C SER A 376 -10.26 -20.97 14.36
N ASN A 377 -11.53 -20.74 14.03
CA ASN A 377 -12.37 -21.72 13.35
C ASN A 377 -12.14 -21.67 11.83
N VAL A 378 -11.60 -22.76 11.27
CA VAL A 378 -11.34 -22.95 9.83
C VAL A 378 -12.59 -22.68 8.98
N ALA A 379 -13.79 -23.00 9.49
CA ALA A 379 -15.05 -22.81 8.75
C ALA A 379 -15.49 -21.33 8.64
N LEU A 380 -14.92 -20.42 9.44
CA LEU A 380 -15.24 -18.99 9.44
C LEU A 380 -14.12 -18.14 8.82
N PHE A 381 -13.05 -18.78 8.30
CA PHE A 381 -11.91 -18.07 7.76
C PHE A 381 -12.30 -17.20 6.57
N THR A 382 -12.18 -15.89 6.75
CA THR A 382 -12.35 -14.90 5.70
C THR A 382 -11.02 -14.17 5.53
N PRO A 383 -10.33 -14.26 4.38
CA PRO A 383 -9.10 -13.54 4.18
C PRO A 383 -9.38 -12.04 3.94
N GLN A 384 -8.45 -11.19 4.35
CA GLN A 384 -8.40 -9.81 3.87
C GLN A 384 -8.09 -9.81 2.38
N ARG A 385 -8.77 -8.94 1.63
CA ARG A 385 -8.60 -8.82 0.18
C ARG A 385 -8.87 -7.40 -0.27
N THR A 386 -8.23 -6.99 -1.36
CA THR A 386 -8.66 -5.82 -2.11
C THR A 386 -9.92 -6.17 -2.93
N ARG A 387 -10.77 -5.17 -3.16
CA ARG A 387 -12.07 -5.32 -3.84
C ARG A 387 -12.13 -4.59 -5.17
N THR A 388 -11.01 -4.08 -5.66
CA THR A 388 -10.97 -3.21 -6.86
C THR A 388 -11.57 -3.90 -8.08
N GLN A 389 -11.34 -5.21 -8.23
CA GLN A 389 -11.90 -6.03 -9.32
C GLN A 389 -13.44 -6.16 -9.28
N ASP A 390 -14.05 -6.02 -8.11
CA ASP A 390 -15.50 -6.17 -7.92
C ASP A 390 -16.27 -5.00 -8.59
N TYR A 391 -15.58 -3.91 -8.93
CA TYR A 391 -16.18 -2.69 -9.47
C TYR A 391 -15.90 -2.46 -10.96
N LEU A 392 -15.06 -3.28 -11.59
CA LEU A 392 -14.75 -3.17 -13.01
C LEU A 392 -15.96 -3.56 -13.88
N GLN A 393 -16.30 -2.78 -14.90
CA GLN A 393 -17.35 -3.16 -15.83
C GLN A 393 -17.00 -4.50 -16.52
N GLY A 394 -17.97 -5.42 -16.58
CA GLY A 394 -17.81 -6.75 -17.17
C GLY A 394 -17.38 -7.87 -16.20
N SER A 395 -17.07 -7.57 -14.92
CA SER A 395 -16.96 -8.59 -13.87
C SER A 395 -18.33 -8.92 -13.27
N GLU A 396 -18.49 -10.09 -12.63
CA GLU A 396 -19.67 -10.37 -11.80
C GLU A 396 -19.75 -9.32 -10.67
N GLY A 397 -20.75 -8.43 -10.73
CA GLY A 397 -20.89 -7.29 -9.81
C GLY A 397 -20.38 -5.95 -10.35
N GLY A 398 -19.75 -5.94 -11.53
CA GLY A 398 -19.26 -4.74 -12.20
C GLY A 398 -20.36 -3.72 -12.49
N HIS A 399 -20.04 -2.43 -12.31
CA HIS A 399 -21.02 -1.36 -12.49
C HIS A 399 -20.80 -0.55 -13.78
N ASN A 400 -21.90 -0.15 -14.42
CA ASN A 400 -21.91 0.69 -15.64
C ASN A 400 -21.27 2.08 -15.47
N TRP A 401 -20.96 2.50 -14.24
CA TRP A 401 -20.28 3.78 -13.99
C TRP A 401 -18.74 3.68 -14.03
N CYS A 402 -18.17 2.48 -14.01
CA CYS A 402 -16.72 2.29 -14.11
C CYS A 402 -16.36 1.93 -15.56
N PRO A 403 -15.79 2.85 -16.34
CA PRO A 403 -15.61 2.69 -17.79
C PRO A 403 -14.43 1.77 -18.17
N GLY A 404 -14.05 0.82 -17.30
CA GLY A 404 -12.92 -0.08 -17.51
C GLY A 404 -11.56 0.51 -17.12
N ARG A 405 -10.49 -0.12 -17.63
CA ARG A 405 -9.09 0.28 -17.40
C ARG A 405 -8.68 1.20 -18.55
N PRO A 406 -8.44 2.50 -18.34
CA PRO A 406 -7.97 3.34 -19.42
C PRO A 406 -6.63 2.83 -19.92
N SER A 407 -6.54 2.51 -21.22
CA SER A 407 -5.24 2.32 -21.86
C SER A 407 -4.44 3.59 -21.69
N ALA A 408 -3.18 3.49 -21.26
CA ALA A 408 -2.29 4.63 -21.38
C ALA A 408 -2.12 4.83 -22.89
N PRO A 409 -2.47 6.00 -23.48
CA PRO A 409 -1.89 6.29 -24.78
C PRO A 409 -0.38 6.14 -24.62
N GLU A 410 0.32 5.52 -25.58
CA GLU A 410 1.78 5.55 -25.63
C GLU A 410 2.21 7.01 -25.48
N TYR A 411 2.59 7.43 -24.26
CA TYR A 411 2.76 8.85 -24.01
C TYR A 411 4.08 9.26 -24.62
N ILE A 412 3.96 9.90 -25.78
CA ILE A 412 4.63 11.13 -26.22
C ILE A 412 6.09 11.20 -25.79
N GLN A 413 7.00 11.10 -26.77
CA GLN A 413 8.38 11.56 -26.66
C GLN A 413 8.42 12.88 -25.90
N ILE A 414 8.76 12.83 -24.61
CA ILE A 414 9.17 14.02 -23.89
C ILE A 414 10.59 14.25 -24.35
N ASP A 415 10.74 15.25 -25.21
CA ASP A 415 12.00 15.70 -25.79
C ASP A 415 13.16 15.57 -24.79
N SER A 416 14.23 14.98 -25.32
CA SER A 416 15.59 15.15 -24.86
C SER A 416 15.98 16.63 -24.94
N ALA A 417 15.55 17.44 -23.98
CA ALA A 417 16.08 18.78 -23.77
C ALA A 417 15.84 19.22 -22.32
N ILE A 418 16.85 18.96 -21.47
CA ILE A 418 17.55 19.89 -20.56
C ILE A 418 18.35 19.07 -19.54
#